data_AF-A0A7W1DXE0-F1
#
_entry.id   AF-A0A7W1DXE0-F1
#
_cell.length_a   1.000
_cell.length_b   1.000
_cell.length_c   1.000
_cell.angle_alpha   90.00
_cell.angle_beta   90.00
_cell.angle_gamma   90.00
#
_symmetry.space_group_name_H-M   'P 1'
#
loop_
_entity.id
_entity.type
_entity.pdbx_description
1 polymer ?
#
loop_
_entity_poly.entity_id
_entity_poly.type
_entity_poly.pdbx_seq_one_letter_code
_entity_poly.pdbx_strand_id
1 'polypeptide(L)' 'MAAAQSLSPTQLNGASPSGATLTADLAERSVEPELLTGAEITCRSLEAEGVTTVFGYPGGAVIPLYDALPRSQLHHV' A
#
# COMPACT_ATOMS: atom_id res chain seq x y z
N MET A 1 44.97 52.08 19.88
CA MET A 1 45.49 51.17 20.93
C MET A 1 44.37 50.17 21.22
N ALA A 2 44.69 48.89 21.21
CA ALA A 2 43.78 47.75 21.11
C ALA A 2 42.91 47.47 22.35
N ALA A 3 41.75 46.81 22.13
CA ALA A 3 41.13 45.70 22.90
C ALA A 3 39.62 45.67 22.54
N ALA A 4 39.08 44.74 21.75
CA ALA A 4 38.84 43.32 22.02
C ALA A 4 37.90 43.06 23.23
N GLN A 5 36.60 42.84 22.97
CA GLN A 5 35.83 41.60 23.23
C GLN A 5 34.34 41.84 23.53
N SER A 6 33.45 41.12 22.82
CA SER A 6 32.29 40.35 23.36
C SER A 6 31.17 40.15 22.31
N LEU A 7 31.30 39.08 21.53
CA LEU A 7 30.31 38.15 20.95
C LEU A 7 28.81 38.55 20.94
N SER A 8 28.09 38.42 19.81
CA SER A 8 27.46 37.14 19.44
C SER A 8 26.90 37.14 17.99
N PRO A 9 26.62 35.95 17.44
CA PRO A 9 26.65 35.67 16.01
C PRO A 9 25.25 35.74 15.38
N THR A 10 25.13 36.39 14.23
CA THR A 10 24.05 36.10 13.29
C THR A 10 24.68 36.03 11.91
N GLN A 11 25.55 35.04 11.74
CA GLN A 11 25.87 34.55 10.42
C GLN A 11 24.59 33.95 9.84
N LEU A 12 24.05 34.68 8.86
CA LEU A 12 23.24 34.16 7.77
C LEU A 12 23.88 32.84 7.29
N ASN A 13 23.31 31.72 7.72
CA ASN A 13 23.76 30.40 7.31
C ASN A 13 23.07 30.03 6.00
N GLY A 14 23.86 29.49 5.09
CA GLY A 14 23.51 29.23 3.70
C GLY A 14 22.47 28.11 3.51
N ALA A 15 21.95 28.08 2.29
CA ALA A 15 21.10 27.02 1.79
C ALA A 15 21.83 25.67 1.76
N SER A 16 21.17 24.61 2.24
CA SER A 16 20.98 23.36 1.50
C SER A 16 19.96 22.45 2.20
N PRO A 17 19.22 21.62 1.42
CA PRO A 17 17.96 21.02 1.81
C PRO A 17 18.22 19.67 2.48
N SER A 18 17.90 19.50 3.75
CA SER A 18 17.94 18.16 4.33
C SER A 18 17.09 18.06 5.58
N GLY A 19 16.03 17.25 5.52
CA GLY A 19 15.46 16.60 6.70
C GLY A 19 13.99 16.86 7.06
N ALA A 20 13.24 17.71 6.35
CA ALA A 20 11.92 18.16 6.83
C ALA A 20 10.68 17.38 6.33
N THR A 21 10.80 16.32 5.53
CA THR A 21 9.62 15.72 4.86
C THR A 21 9.57 14.18 4.88
N LEU A 22 10.02 13.53 5.96
CA LEU A 22 9.89 12.06 6.09
C LEU A 22 8.92 11.61 7.20
N THR A 23 8.50 12.50 8.09
CA THR A 23 7.63 12.14 9.23
C THR A 23 6.14 12.30 8.96
N ALA A 24 5.75 12.93 7.85
CA ALA A 24 4.34 13.14 7.50
C ALA A 24 3.72 11.96 6.70
N ASP A 25 4.52 11.16 6.02
CA ASP A 25 4.04 10.07 5.14
C ASP A 25 3.89 8.71 5.86
N LEU A 26 4.39 8.62 7.10
CA LEU A 26 4.29 7.42 7.93
C LEU A 26 2.99 7.35 8.75
N ALA A 27 2.20 8.41 8.71
CA ALA A 27 0.91 8.49 9.39
C ALA A 27 -0.20 7.92 8.47
N GLU A 28 -0.61 6.69 8.81
CA GLU A 28 -2.01 6.25 8.72
C GLU A 28 -2.56 5.79 7.36
N ARG A 29 -1.89 4.83 6.73
CA ARG A 29 -2.64 3.77 6.03
C ARG A 29 -2.78 2.57 6.97
N SER A 30 -3.57 2.73 8.02
CA SER A 30 -4.12 1.62 8.80
C SER A 30 -5.12 0.88 7.91
N VAL A 31 -4.59 0.09 6.97
CA VAL A 31 -5.38 -0.92 6.28
C VAL A 31 -5.63 -2.00 7.31
N GLU A 32 -6.78 -1.92 7.98
CA GLU A 32 -7.28 -3.03 8.77
C GLU A 32 -7.29 -4.26 7.84
N PRO A 33 -6.52 -5.30 8.16
CA PRO A 33 -6.39 -6.44 7.26
C PRO A 33 -7.75 -7.11 7.16
N GLU A 34 -8.37 -7.00 5.99
CA GLU A 34 -9.60 -7.72 5.69
C GLU A 34 -9.30 -9.22 5.70
N LEU A 35 -9.97 -9.96 6.58
CA LEU A 35 -9.86 -11.41 6.61
C LEU A 35 -10.64 -12.00 5.43
N LEU A 36 -9.90 -12.51 4.46
CA LEU A 36 -10.43 -13.17 3.26
C LEU A 36 -10.07 -14.65 3.28
N THR A 37 -10.94 -15.46 2.70
CA THR A 37 -10.64 -16.86 2.38
C THR A 37 -9.63 -16.94 1.23
N GLY A 38 -8.90 -18.06 1.12
CA GLY A 38 -7.98 -18.28 -0.01
C GLY A 38 -8.68 -18.20 -1.38
N ALA A 39 -9.95 -18.60 -1.45
CA ALA A 39 -10.77 -18.50 -2.65
C ALA A 39 -11.06 -17.03 -3.05
N GLU A 40 -11.42 -16.19 -2.07
CA GLU A 40 -11.66 -14.76 -2.29
C GLU A 40 -10.39 -14.01 -2.66
N ILE A 41 -9.26 -14.33 -2.01
CA ILE A 41 -7.94 -13.80 -2.37
C ILE A 41 -7.63 -14.14 -3.83
N THR A 42 -7.84 -15.39 -4.23
CA THR A 42 -7.60 -15.84 -5.61
C THR A 42 -8.46 -15.04 -6.59
N CYS A 43 -9.76 -14.86 -6.33
CA CYS A 43 -10.65 -14.08 -7.19
C CYS A 43 -10.18 -12.62 -7.30
N ARG A 44 -9.86 -11.96 -6.17
CA ARG A 44 -9.36 -10.57 -6.17
C ARG A 44 -8.03 -10.42 -6.91
N SER A 45 -7.13 -11.38 -6.77
CA SER A 45 -5.87 -11.37 -7.52
C SER A 45 -6.12 -11.46 -9.03
N LEU A 46 -7.04 -12.32 -9.47
CA LEU A 46 -7.40 -12.41 -10.88
C LEU A 46 -8.04 -11.10 -11.39
N GLU A 47 -8.95 -10.51 -10.62
CA GLU A 47 -9.55 -9.22 -10.95
C GLU A 47 -8.51 -8.09 -11.02
N ALA A 48 -7.55 -8.06 -10.11
CA ALA A 48 -6.47 -7.06 -10.08
C ALA A 48 -5.55 -7.16 -11.30
N GLU A 49 -5.35 -8.37 -11.83
CA GLU A 49 -4.64 -8.62 -13.08
C GLU A 49 -5.51 -8.38 -14.33
N GLY A 50 -6.73 -7.89 -14.15
CA GLY A 50 -7.64 -7.55 -15.26
C GLY A 50 -8.30 -8.77 -15.92
N VAL A 51 -8.31 -9.93 -15.26
CA VAL A 51 -9.04 -11.11 -15.75
C VAL A 51 -10.53 -10.84 -15.66
N THR A 52 -11.26 -11.17 -16.72
CA THR A 52 -12.72 -10.96 -16.81
C THR A 52 -13.51 -12.27 -16.93
N THR A 53 -12.87 -13.35 -17.38
CA THR A 53 -13.52 -14.64 -17.62
C THR A 53 -12.66 -15.78 -17.11
N VAL A 54 -13.27 -16.73 -16.40
CA VAL A 54 -12.63 -17.95 -15.92
C VAL A 54 -13.43 -19.14 -16.44
N PHE A 55 -12.75 -20.14 -16.98
CA PHE A 55 -13.36 -21.39 -17.43
C PHE A 55 -12.93 -22.50 -16.49
N GLY A 56 -13.84 -23.41 -16.15
CA GLY A 56 -13.49 -24.54 -15.30
C GLY A 56 -14.67 -25.46 -15.01
N TYR A 57 -14.35 -26.72 -14.73
CA TYR A 57 -15.32 -27.70 -14.28
C TYR A 57 -15.22 -27.90 -12.75
N PRO A 58 -16.35 -27.84 -12.01
CA PRO A 58 -16.32 -27.98 -10.56
C PRO A 58 -15.84 -29.37 -10.14
N GLY A 59 -15.07 -29.41 -9.04
CA GLY A 59 -14.55 -30.65 -8.44
C GLY A 59 -14.32 -30.48 -6.94
N GLY A 60 -14.27 -31.60 -6.20
CA GLY A 60 -14.33 -31.58 -4.73
C GLY A 60 -13.30 -30.67 -4.03
N ALA A 61 -12.04 -30.70 -4.48
CA ALA A 61 -10.97 -29.91 -3.85
C ALA A 61 -11.09 -28.39 -4.11
N VAL A 62 -11.79 -27.98 -5.17
CA VAL A 62 -11.86 -26.59 -5.64
C VAL A 62 -13.23 -25.96 -5.40
N ILE A 63 -14.18 -26.67 -4.77
CA ILE A 63 -15.51 -26.13 -4.44
C ILE A 63 -15.46 -24.75 -3.77
N PRO A 64 -14.56 -24.46 -2.79
CA PRO A 64 -14.51 -23.13 -2.18
C PRO A 64 -14.27 -21.99 -3.17
N LEU A 65 -13.55 -22.25 -4.28
CA LEU A 65 -13.36 -21.27 -5.34
C LEU A 65 -14.66 -21.03 -6.11
N TYR A 66 -15.36 -22.10 -6.49
CA TYR A 66 -16.66 -22.00 -7.18
C TYR A 66 -17.72 -21.35 -6.30
N ASP A 67 -17.67 -21.52 -4.98
CA ASP A 67 -18.54 -20.83 -4.04
C ASP A 67 -18.24 -19.32 -3.95
N ALA A 68 -17.00 -18.91 -4.25
CA ALA A 68 -16.57 -17.51 -4.24
C ALA A 68 -16.82 -16.78 -5.57
N LEU A 69 -16.78 -17.50 -6.71
CA LEU A 69 -16.99 -16.92 -8.05
C LEU A 69 -18.27 -16.07 -8.17
N PRO A 70 -19.44 -16.47 -7.65
CA PRO A 70 -20.67 -15.65 -7.71
C PRO A 70 -20.59 -14.31 -6.97
N ARG A 71 -19.62 -14.14 -6.06
CA ARG A 71 -19.38 -12.89 -5.32
C ARG A 71 -18.31 -12.02 -5.99
N SER A 72 -17.66 -12.54 -7.04
CA SER A 72 -16.64 -11.86 -7.82
C SER A 72 -17.24 -11.16 -9.04
N GLN A 73 -16.42 -10.36 -9.73
CA GLN A 73 -16.75 -9.75 -11.03
C GLN A 73 -16.39 -10.66 -12.22
N LEU A 74 -15.84 -11.85 -11.95
CA LEU A 74 -15.40 -12.79 -12.97
C LEU A 74 -16.60 -13.51 -13.59
N HIS A 75 -16.67 -13.52 -14.92
CA HIS A 75 -17.63 -14.35 -15.64
C HIS A 75 -17.13 -15.80 -15.66
N HIS A 76 -17.85 -16.69 -14.98
CA HIS A 76 -17.56 -18.13 -14.99
C HIS A 76 -18.32 -18.83 -16.13
N VAL A 77 -17.61 -19.68 -16.87
CA VAL A 77 -18.12 -20.49 -17.99
C VAL A 77 -17.90 -21.98 -17.75
#